data_AF-A6ENJ4-F1
#
_entry.id   AF-A6ENJ4-F1
#
_cell.length_a   1.000
_cell.length_b   1.000
_cell.length_c   1.000
_cell.angle_alpha   90.00
_cell.angle_beta   90.00
_cell.angle_gamma   90.00
#
_symmetry.space_group_name_H-M   'P 1'
#
loop_
_entity.id
_entity.type
_entity.pdbx_description
1 polymer ?
#
loop_
_entity_poly.entity_id
_entity_poly.type
_entity_poly.pdbx_seq_one_letter_code
_entity_poly.pdbx_strand_id
1 'polypeptide(L)'
;MKKDALDIAFKKAVQSINEHTEPFPADVLLKLYAYYKKATNSHDTPEGGKPLISAFKTNALFQTKRLTQDEAKQLYIDTVNHYFLYRK
;
A
#
# COMPACT_ATOMS: atom_id res chain seq x y z
N MET A 1 -22.65 -6.53 2.69
CA MET A 1 -22.06 -7.78 2.16
C MET A 1 -20.78 -7.57 1.34
N LYS A 2 -20.67 -6.63 0.38
CA LYS A 2 -19.41 -6.45 -0.39
C LYS A 2 -18.24 -5.82 0.39
N LYS A 3 -18.53 -4.91 1.31
CA LYS A 3 -17.50 -4.16 2.06
C LYS A 3 -16.68 -5.05 3.00
N ASP A 4 -17.35 -5.97 3.69
CA ASP A 4 -16.70 -6.87 4.67
C ASP A 4 -15.71 -7.82 3.98
N ALA A 5 -16.04 -8.32 2.79
CA ALA A 5 -15.14 -9.18 2.01
C ALA A 5 -13.88 -8.44 1.55
N LEU A 6 -14.03 -7.18 1.10
CA LEU A 6 -12.90 -6.34 0.69
C LEU A 6 -11.97 -6.04 1.88
N ASP A 7 -12.54 -5.73 3.05
CA ASP A 7 -11.75 -5.48 4.26
C ASP A 7 -10.98 -6.71 4.73
N ILE A 8 -11.60 -7.90 4.66
CA ILE A 8 -10.93 -9.17 4.99
C ILE A 8 -9.79 -9.44 4.00
N ALA A 9 -10.02 -9.27 2.70
CA ALA A 9 -9.00 -9.48 1.68
C ALA A 9 -7.83 -8.49 1.84
N PHE A 10 -8.12 -7.23 2.12
CA PHE A 10 -7.11 -6.21 2.39
C PHE A 10 -6.24 -6.56 3.59
N LYS A 11 -6.85 -6.97 4.72
CA LYS A 11 -6.11 -7.39 5.92
C LYS A 11 -5.21 -8.60 5.65
N LYS A 12 -5.69 -9.59 4.89
CA LYS A 12 -4.88 -10.75 4.47
C LYS A 12 -3.69 -10.34 3.61
N ALA A 13 -3.90 -9.43 2.65
CA ALA A 13 -2.82 -8.90 1.83
C ALA A 13 -1.77 -8.17 2.68
N VAL A 14 -2.20 -7.31 3.62
CA VAL A 14 -1.29 -6.61 4.55
C VAL A 14 -0.48 -7.60 5.39
N GLN A 15 -1.13 -8.64 5.93
CA GLN A 15 -0.46 -9.69 6.68
C GLN A 15 0.60 -10.40 5.84
N SER A 16 0.28 -10.77 4.60
CA SER A 16 1.24 -11.45 3.71
C SER A 16 2.49 -10.61 3.42
N ILE A 17 2.35 -9.28 3.31
CA ILE A 17 3.49 -8.37 3.13
C ILE A 17 4.33 -8.27 4.41
N ASN A 18 3.69 -8.24 5.58
CA ASN A 18 4.39 -8.17 6.87
C ASN A 18 5.15 -9.47 7.21
N GLU A 19 4.64 -10.61 6.77
CA GLU A 19 5.26 -11.93 6.96
C GLU A 19 6.37 -12.21 5.94
N HIS A 20 6.41 -11.45 4.84
CA HIS A 20 7.39 -11.63 3.78
C HIS A 20 8.79 -11.12 4.19
N THR A 21 9.80 -11.98 4.06
CA THR A 21 11.15 -11.72 4.61
C THR A 21 12.15 -11.18 3.59
N GLU A 22 11.93 -11.42 2.30
CA GLU A 22 12.83 -10.98 1.26
C GLU A 22 12.55 -9.52 0.86
N PRO A 23 13.56 -8.77 0.40
CA PRO A 23 13.37 -7.38 0.04
C PRO A 23 12.40 -7.22 -1.13
N PHE A 24 11.57 -6.17 -1.04
CA PHE A 24 10.74 -5.70 -2.13
C PHE A 24 11.46 -4.63 -2.95
N PRO A 25 11.17 -4.53 -4.25
CA PRO A 25 11.50 -3.35 -5.04
C PRO A 25 10.93 -2.08 -4.39
N ALA A 26 11.70 -0.99 -4.44
CA ALA A 26 11.33 0.26 -3.78
C ALA A 26 10.03 0.87 -4.33
N ASP A 27 9.76 0.72 -5.63
CA ASP A 27 8.54 1.21 -6.27
C ASP A 27 7.29 0.46 -5.78
N VAL A 28 7.39 -0.87 -5.60
CA VAL A 28 6.33 -1.69 -5.01
C VAL A 28 6.04 -1.22 -3.58
N LEU A 29 7.08 -1.02 -2.76
CA LEU A 29 6.90 -0.52 -1.39
C LEU A 29 6.25 0.87 -1.34
N LEU A 30 6.61 1.77 -2.25
CA LEU A 30 6.01 3.11 -2.31
C LEU A 30 4.52 3.05 -2.68
N LYS A 31 4.14 2.19 -3.63
CA LYS A 31 2.73 1.94 -3.98
C LYS A 31 1.95 1.37 -2.80
N LEU A 32 2.45 0.28 -2.20
CA LEU A 32 1.82 -0.37 -1.04
C LEU A 32 1.66 0.60 0.13
N TYR A 33 2.68 1.42 0.43
CA TYR A 33 2.63 2.46 1.44
C TYR A 33 1.51 3.47 1.18
N ALA A 34 1.44 4.03 -0.02
CA ALA A 34 0.46 5.06 -0.35
C ALA A 34 -0.98 4.51 -0.33
N TYR A 35 -1.19 3.32 -0.91
CA TYR A 35 -2.49 2.65 -0.86
C TYR A 35 -2.90 2.29 0.56
N TYR A 36 -1.99 1.80 1.40
CA TYR A 36 -2.30 1.48 2.80
C TYR A 36 -2.73 2.71 3.60
N LYS A 37 -1.98 3.82 3.51
CA LYS A 37 -2.31 5.07 4.21
C LYS A 37 -3.66 5.61 3.76
N LYS A 38 -3.95 5.55 2.46
CA LYS A 38 -5.23 5.97 1.90
C LYS A 38 -6.39 5.05 2.30
N ALA A 39 -6.19 3.74 2.26
CA ALA A 39 -7.18 2.72 2.64
C ALA A 39 -7.57 2.79 4.12
N THR A 40 -6.62 3.14 4.99
CA THR A 40 -6.81 3.27 6.44
C THR A 40 -7.19 4.68 6.90
N ASN A 41 -7.29 5.63 5.96
CA ASN A 41 -7.53 7.05 6.27
C ASN A 41 -6.52 7.65 7.25
N SER A 42 -5.28 7.16 7.24
CA SER A 42 -4.23 7.65 8.13
C SER A 42 -3.63 8.92 7.54
N HIS A 43 -3.79 10.03 8.27
CA HIS A 43 -3.39 11.37 7.83
C HIS A 43 -1.97 11.74 8.25
N ASP A 44 -1.27 10.88 8.99
CA ASP A 44 0.05 11.20 9.50
C ASP A 44 1.03 11.37 8.34
N THR A 45 1.69 12.52 8.29
CA THR A 45 2.75 12.78 7.34
C THR A 45 3.96 11.88 7.63
N PRO A 46 4.71 11.45 6.61
CA PRO A 46 5.94 10.71 6.83
C PRO A 46 6.98 11.60 7.55
N GLU A 47 7.04 11.50 8.87
CA GLU A 47 8.05 12.17 9.70
C GLU A 47 9.27 11.26 9.92
N GLY A 48 10.46 11.86 10.09
CA GLY A 48 11.64 11.16 10.61
C GLY A 48 12.49 10.34 9.63
N GLY A 49 12.42 10.59 8.32
CA GLY A 49 13.24 9.89 7.31
C GLY A 49 14.29 10.77 6.61
N LYS A 50 15.24 10.15 5.87
CA LYS A 50 16.11 10.88 4.93
C LYS A 50 15.25 11.72 3.96
N PRO A 51 15.59 13.00 3.69
CA PRO A 51 14.75 13.89 2.89
C PRO A 51 14.30 13.30 1.54
N LEU A 52 15.20 12.59 0.86
CA LEU A 52 14.91 11.94 -0.42
C LEU A 52 13.80 10.88 -0.33
N ILE A 53 13.84 10.01 0.69
CA ILE A 53 12.83 8.96 0.89
C ILE A 53 11.48 9.59 1.25
N SER A 54 11.49 10.64 2.07
CA SER A 54 10.28 11.37 2.41
C SER A 54 9.65 12.05 1.19
N ALA A 55 10.45 12.60 0.27
CA ALA A 55 9.97 13.16 -0.98
C ALA A 55 9.28 12.10 -1.87
N PHE A 56 9.85 10.90 -1.99
CA PHE A 56 9.21 9.79 -2.71
C PHE A 56 7.87 9.36 -2.07
N LYS A 57 7.83 9.22 -0.74
CA LYS A 57 6.59 8.91 0.00
C LYS A 57 5.53 10.00 -0.20
N THR A 58 5.94 11.26 -0.17
CA THR A 58 5.05 12.42 -0.38
C THR A 58 4.46 12.41 -1.79
N ASN A 59 5.29 12.15 -2.81
CA ASN A 59 4.83 12.01 -4.19
C ASN A 59 3.83 10.85 -4.35
N ALA A 60 4.15 9.68 -3.79
CA ALA A 60 3.25 8.52 -3.84
C ALA A 60 1.89 8.82 -3.17
N LEU A 61 1.89 9.46 -1.98
CA LEU A 61 0.66 9.88 -1.31
C LEU A 61 -0.12 10.91 -2.13
N PHE A 62 0.57 11.84 -2.80
CA PHE A 62 -0.05 12.83 -3.67
C PHE A 62 -0.78 12.16 -4.83
N GLN A 63 -0.15 11.17 -5.48
CA GLN A 63 -0.74 10.41 -6.60
C GLN A 63 -2.01 9.67 -6.17
N THR A 64 -2.10 9.20 -4.93
CA THR A 64 -3.26 8.44 -4.42
C THR A 64 -4.37 9.29 -3.81
N LYS A 65 -4.26 10.63 -3.82
CA LYS A 65 -5.21 11.52 -3.10
C LYS A 65 -6.66 11.36 -3.54
N ARG A 66 -6.89 11.16 -4.84
CA ARG A 66 -8.22 11.08 -5.46
C ARG A 66 -8.94 9.75 -5.28
N LEU A 67 -8.24 8.73 -4.80
CA LEU A 67 -8.86 7.43 -4.54
C LEU A 67 -9.88 7.53 -3.41
N THR A 68 -10.85 6.63 -3.40
CA THR A 68 -11.61 6.28 -2.21
C THR A 68 -10.82 5.28 -1.36
N GLN A 69 -11.26 5.02 -0.13
CA GLN A 69 -10.63 3.99 0.72
C GLN A 69 -10.76 2.60 0.09
N ASP A 70 -11.92 2.29 -0.50
CA ASP A 70 -12.17 0.96 -1.06
C ASP A 70 -11.39 0.74 -2.36
N GLU A 71 -11.23 1.77 -3.22
CA GLU A 71 -10.30 1.71 -4.36
C GLU A 71 -8.85 1.51 -3.92
N ALA A 72 -8.42 2.18 -2.86
CA ALA A 72 -7.07 2.01 -2.31
C ALA A 72 -6.85 0.59 -1.77
N LYS A 73 -7.86 -0.02 -1.11
CA LYS A 73 -7.80 -1.43 -0.68
C LYS A 73 -7.67 -2.36 -1.88
N GLN A 74 -8.46 -2.15 -2.92
CA GLN A 74 -8.42 -2.98 -4.13
C GLN A 74 -7.06 -2.89 -4.80
N LEU A 75 -6.54 -1.68 -5.01
CA LEU A 75 -5.21 -1.48 -5.61
C LEU A 75 -4.08 -2.07 -4.75
N TYR A 76 -4.21 -2.03 -3.42
CA TYR A 76 -3.28 -2.72 -2.53
C TYR A 76 -3.30 -4.23 -2.78
N ILE A 77 -4.48 -4.85 -2.75
CA ILE A 77 -4.65 -6.29 -3.00
C ILE A 77 -4.09 -6.67 -4.38
N ASP A 78 -4.41 -5.91 -5.43
CA ASP A 78 -3.95 -6.18 -6.79
C ASP A 78 -2.43 -6.07 -6.90
N THR A 79 -1.83 -5.07 -6.23
CA THR A 79 -0.36 -4.90 -6.20
C THR A 79 0.32 -6.07 -5.50
N VAL A 80 -0.21 -6.51 -4.35
CA VAL A 80 0.30 -7.66 -3.61
C VAL A 80 0.20 -8.94 -4.44
N ASN A 81 -0.98 -9.20 -5.02
CA ASN A 81 -1.21 -10.38 -5.86
C ASN A 81 -0.29 -10.39 -7.07
N HIS A 82 -0.21 -9.28 -7.81
CA HIS A 82 0.65 -9.16 -8.98
C HIS A 82 2.11 -9.40 -8.62
N TYR A 83 2.59 -8.80 -7.52
CA TYR A 83 3.95 -9.02 -7.06
C TYR A 83 4.22 -10.50 -6.80
N PHE A 84 3.40 -11.18 -5.99
CA PHE A 84 3.65 -12.59 -5.67
C PHE A 84 3.46 -13.54 -6.88
N LEU A 85 2.63 -13.17 -7.86
CA LEU A 85 2.38 -14.01 -9.03
C LEU A 85 3.55 -14.01 -10.03
N TYR A 86 4.25 -12.87 -10.17
CA TYR A 86 5.28 -12.66 -11.20
C TYR A 86 6.72 -12.59 -10.68
N ARG A 87 6.93 -12.68 -9.37
CA ARG A 87 8.26 -12.66 -8.73
C ARG A 87 9.04 -13.98 -8.86
N LYS A 88 8.92 -14.67 -9.99
CA LYS A 88 9.83 -15.79 -10.29
C LYS A 88 11.25 -15.31 -10.50
#